data_AF-A0A1V5YUG4-F1
#
_entry.id   AF-A0A1V5YUG4-F1
#
_cell.length_a   1.000
_cell.length_b   1.000
_cell.length_c   1.000
_cell.angle_alpha   90.00
_cell.angle_beta   90.00
_cell.angle_gamma   90.00
#
_symmetry.space_group_name_H-M   'P 1'
#
loop_
_entity.id
_entity.type
_entity.pdbx_description
1 polymer ?
#
loop_
_entity_poly.entity_id
_entity_poly.type
_entity_poly.pdbx_seq_one_letter_code
_entity_poly.pdbx_strand_id
1 'polypeptide(L)'
;MKTKFYIIIALVLTITWINTIQAESVNNIIDNNLYRTKASTDANQQMFDPDAYHWLEVWFDSDFNQLTGMTLSPWESAGFDYLIQGTSLYNYSGPPGSDQWNWNLLWQYYIPRRMSSDNYSVEYSAGKYLFTEIPLLNKFGISVNPYYKGNNGTEKDFFPKKDNNFSSRKGYTVKPRTVVDIDSNLTSELVSGNAYFHPYMNSSNIDNYLDFQSGNDYTSNSTLWASWAINLIKPSIYKLRMNYQCSSNGRITLSLIDIKTNTISKIFIPTDYNTNILMSENDLGTLDLTTIPAGMYMLKLKASNTNSFLKINKITLSEIESNITSITEDQRKSDSDMIDITIHKQSLKIVSEEQYDIKIFSLSGSMLHSYKNSSQIQINLASGVYLIEFRKDECRFVKKIVI
;
A
#
# COMPACT_ATOMS: atom_id res chain seq x y z
N MET A 1 16.73 16.10 20.65
CA MET A 1 15.97 15.32 19.65
C MET A 1 16.79 14.11 19.28
N LYS A 2 16.23 12.89 19.36
CA LYS A 2 16.94 11.64 18.99
C LYS A 2 16.73 11.38 17.50
N THR A 3 17.73 11.63 16.67
CA THR A 3 17.69 11.36 15.23
C THR A 3 17.96 9.87 15.00
N LYS A 4 17.09 9.20 14.24
CA LYS A 4 17.15 7.75 13.97
C LYS A 4 17.82 7.51 12.62
N PHE A 5 18.68 6.48 12.53
CA PHE A 5 19.27 6.05 11.27
C PHE A 5 18.27 5.21 10.46
N TYR A 6 18.11 5.52 9.19
CA TYR A 6 17.30 4.75 8.25
C TYR A 6 18.11 4.51 7.00
N ILE A 7 18.33 3.24 6.64
CA ILE A 7 18.84 2.91 5.31
C ILE A 7 17.68 3.02 4.34
N ILE A 8 17.88 3.85 3.31
CA ILE A 8 16.93 4.14 2.25
C ILE A 8 17.54 3.53 0.98
N ILE A 9 17.11 2.31 0.64
CA ILE A 9 17.44 1.71 -0.66
C ILE A 9 16.39 2.20 -1.65
N ALA A 10 16.72 3.22 -2.44
CA ALA A 10 15.93 3.64 -3.58
C ALA A 10 16.47 2.95 -4.83
N LEU A 11 15.65 2.14 -5.50
CA LEU A 11 16.01 1.53 -6.78
C LEU A 11 15.13 2.13 -7.87
N VAL A 12 15.75 2.97 -8.71
CA VAL A 12 15.07 3.63 -9.83
C VAL A 12 15.26 2.80 -11.09
N LEU A 13 14.17 2.19 -11.57
CA LEU A 13 14.11 1.58 -12.90
C LEU A 13 13.39 2.54 -13.84
N THR A 14 14.13 3.37 -14.58
CA THR A 14 13.54 4.13 -15.68
C THR A 14 13.30 3.18 -16.86
N ILE A 15 12.05 2.76 -17.05
CA ILE A 15 11.60 2.15 -18.31
C ILE A 15 11.16 3.30 -19.21
N THR A 16 12.08 3.82 -20.03
CA THR A 16 11.76 4.87 -21.01
C THR A 16 11.07 4.25 -22.22
N TRP A 17 9.74 4.14 -22.20
CA TRP A 17 8.90 4.11 -23.40
C TRP A 17 7.53 4.73 -23.08
N ILE A 18 7.35 6.00 -23.46
CA ILE A 18 6.20 6.63 -24.13
C ILE A 18 6.38 8.16 -24.09
N ASN A 19 6.13 8.77 -25.25
CA ASN A 19 6.45 10.14 -25.62
C ASN A 19 5.68 11.25 -24.86
N THR A 20 6.33 12.41 -24.78
CA THR A 20 5.79 13.77 -24.66
C THR A 20 5.22 14.20 -23.29
N ILE A 21 6.00 14.97 -22.53
CA ILE A 21 5.73 16.39 -22.17
C ILE A 21 7.02 16.97 -21.59
N GLN A 22 7.53 18.00 -22.26
CA GLN A 22 8.55 18.91 -21.76
C GLN A 22 7.95 19.77 -20.64
N ALA A 23 8.53 19.72 -19.44
CA ALA A 23 8.46 20.82 -18.49
C ALA A 23 9.73 20.82 -17.63
N GLU A 24 10.50 21.89 -17.75
CA GLU A 24 11.73 22.17 -17.06
C GLU A 24 11.50 22.23 -15.54
N SER A 25 11.97 21.21 -14.81
CA SER A 25 12.66 21.33 -13.53
C SER A 25 13.14 19.92 -13.15
N VAL A 26 14.46 19.74 -13.17
CA VAL A 26 15.13 18.46 -12.92
C VAL A 26 15.00 18.14 -11.44
N ASN A 27 13.89 17.50 -11.04
CA ASN A 27 13.69 16.81 -9.75
C ASN A 27 12.30 16.18 -9.73
N ASN A 28 12.08 15.11 -10.51
CA ASN A 28 11.01 14.11 -10.38
C ASN A 28 11.41 12.99 -11.36
N ILE A 29 11.57 11.72 -10.96
CA ILE A 29 10.52 10.76 -10.63
C ILE A 29 11.23 9.63 -9.87
N ILE A 30 10.83 9.35 -8.63
CA ILE A 30 11.37 8.23 -7.85
C ILE A 30 10.20 7.34 -7.44
N ASP A 31 10.02 6.22 -8.14
CA ASP A 31 9.22 5.09 -7.69
C ASP A 31 9.99 4.39 -6.54
N ASN A 32 9.66 4.79 -5.32
CA ASN A 32 10.40 4.43 -4.12
C ASN A 32 9.84 3.14 -3.47
N ASN A 33 10.52 2.01 -3.68
CA ASN A 33 10.33 0.81 -2.87
C ASN A 33 11.31 0.79 -1.70
N LEU A 34 10.95 1.54 -0.66
CA LEU A 34 11.84 1.81 0.44
C LEU A 34 11.71 0.81 1.58
N TYR A 35 12.73 -0.03 1.72
CA TYR A 35 12.96 -0.87 2.87
C TYR A 35 13.65 -0.06 3.97
N ARG A 36 12.88 0.52 4.91
CA ARG A 36 13.44 1.08 6.15
C ARG A 36 13.71 -0.04 7.14
N THR A 37 14.98 -0.39 7.32
CA THR A 37 15.44 -1.22 8.44
C THR A 37 16.07 -0.35 9.53
N LYS A 38 15.73 -0.65 10.78
CA LYS A 38 16.25 0.05 11.95
C LYS A 38 17.66 -0.47 12.24
N ALA A 39 18.65 0.39 12.08
CA ALA A 39 19.99 0.16 12.58
C ALA A 39 20.11 0.95 13.91
N SER A 40 20.14 0.21 15.03
CA SER A 40 20.50 0.68 16.39
C SER A 40 19.60 1.76 17.06
N THR A 41 19.70 1.83 18.40
CA THR A 41 19.12 2.87 19.27
C THR A 41 20.13 3.94 19.69
N ASP A 42 21.39 3.80 19.30
CA ASP A 42 22.47 4.72 19.70
C ASP A 42 22.78 5.71 18.57
N ALA A 43 22.30 6.93 18.73
CA ALA A 43 22.24 7.96 17.70
C ALA A 43 23.60 8.55 17.27
N ASN A 44 24.71 8.15 17.90
CA ASN A 44 26.02 8.80 17.72
C ASN A 44 27.06 7.96 16.96
N GLN A 45 26.74 6.76 16.47
CA GLN A 45 27.77 5.80 16.02
C GLN A 45 27.37 4.90 14.85
N GLN A 46 26.53 5.34 13.91
CA GLN A 46 26.28 4.56 12.68
C GLN A 46 26.25 5.46 11.46
N MET A 47 27.28 6.30 11.28
CA MET A 47 27.49 7.05 10.05
C MET A 47 28.28 6.19 9.07
N PHE A 48 28.09 6.40 7.76
CA PHE A 48 28.97 5.79 6.77
C PHE A 48 30.40 6.23 7.01
N ASP A 49 31.34 5.30 6.85
CA ASP A 49 32.76 5.59 6.98
C ASP A 49 33.28 6.20 5.68
N PRO A 50 33.61 7.51 5.63
CA PRO A 50 34.09 8.15 4.40
C PRO A 50 35.39 7.53 3.90
N ASP A 51 36.18 6.91 4.78
CA ASP A 51 37.48 6.31 4.47
C ASP A 51 37.34 4.86 3.98
N ALA A 52 36.15 4.25 4.06
CA ALA A 52 35.93 2.90 3.56
C ALA A 52 35.99 2.83 2.03
N TYR A 53 36.68 1.81 1.49
CA TYR A 53 36.79 1.59 0.04
C TYR A 53 35.41 1.51 -0.63
N HIS A 54 34.48 0.79 0.00
CA HIS A 54 33.09 0.70 -0.39
C HIS A 54 32.17 0.98 0.81
N TRP A 55 31.17 1.83 0.60
CA TRP A 55 30.19 2.19 1.64
C TRP A 55 28.98 1.25 1.61
N LEU A 56 28.74 0.66 0.44
CA LEU A 56 27.66 -0.25 0.15
C LEU A 56 28.20 -1.33 -0.80
N GLU A 57 27.95 -2.58 -0.48
CA GLU A 57 27.90 -3.66 -1.47
C GLU A 57 26.46 -3.83 -1.93
N VAL A 58 26.26 -3.97 -3.23
CA VAL A 58 24.94 -4.26 -3.81
C VAL A 58 25.04 -5.55 -4.60
N TRP A 59 24.22 -6.52 -4.25
CA TRP A 59 24.21 -7.86 -4.80
C TRP A 59 22.96 -8.04 -5.65
N PHE A 60 23.11 -8.59 -6.85
CA PHE A 60 22.00 -8.81 -7.78
C PHE A 60 21.87 -10.29 -8.11
N ASP A 61 20.67 -10.82 -7.89
CA ASP A 61 20.21 -12.11 -8.38
C ASP A 61 19.36 -11.81 -9.61
N SER A 62 19.95 -11.91 -10.80
CA SER A 62 19.43 -11.28 -12.02
C SER A 62 18.28 -12.04 -12.65
N ASP A 63 18.26 -13.36 -12.44
CA ASP A 63 17.32 -14.30 -13.01
C ASP A 63 16.44 -15.01 -11.96
N PHE A 64 16.60 -14.69 -10.68
CA PHE A 64 15.86 -15.28 -9.56
C PHE A 64 16.10 -16.78 -9.37
N ASN A 65 17.30 -17.24 -9.72
CA ASN A 65 17.63 -18.65 -9.73
C ASN A 65 18.78 -18.97 -8.77
N GLN A 66 18.50 -19.70 -7.69
CA GLN A 66 19.55 -20.13 -6.75
C GLN A 66 20.61 -21.08 -7.35
N LEU A 67 20.37 -21.61 -8.56
CA LEU A 67 21.31 -22.49 -9.27
C LEU A 67 22.25 -21.71 -10.19
N THR A 68 22.09 -20.39 -10.30
CA THR A 68 23.02 -19.46 -10.96
C THR A 68 23.70 -18.61 -9.89
N GLY A 69 24.79 -17.94 -10.24
CA GLY A 69 25.48 -17.04 -9.31
C GLY A 69 26.06 -17.70 -8.03
N MET A 70 26.34 -16.83 -7.06
CA MET A 70 26.83 -17.16 -5.72
C MET A 70 25.67 -17.33 -4.73
N THR A 71 25.71 -18.40 -3.93
CA THR A 71 24.80 -18.58 -2.78
C THR A 71 25.52 -18.15 -1.51
N LEU A 72 24.94 -17.24 -0.72
CA LEU A 72 25.59 -16.69 0.48
C LEU A 72 24.60 -16.59 1.63
N SER A 73 25.00 -16.97 2.85
CA SER A 73 24.20 -16.69 4.06
C SER A 73 24.20 -15.18 4.37
N PRO A 74 23.03 -14.55 4.65
CA PRO A 74 21.76 -15.16 5.03
C PRO A 74 20.74 -15.28 3.89
N TRP A 75 21.15 -15.23 2.63
CA TRP A 75 20.28 -15.28 1.44
C TRP A 75 20.45 -16.61 0.70
N GLU A 76 20.28 -17.74 1.40
CA GLU A 76 20.57 -19.07 0.87
C GLU A 76 19.61 -19.53 -0.26
N SER A 77 18.56 -18.74 -0.56
CA SER A 77 17.65 -18.95 -1.70
C SER A 77 17.91 -18.00 -2.87
N ALA A 78 19.01 -17.24 -2.86
CA ALA A 78 19.41 -16.34 -3.94
C ALA A 78 20.64 -16.89 -4.68
N GLY A 79 20.70 -16.62 -5.99
CA GLY A 79 21.88 -16.86 -6.82
C GLY A 79 22.46 -15.53 -7.31
N PHE A 80 23.42 -14.96 -6.58
CA PHE A 80 23.92 -13.62 -6.92
C PHE A 80 24.88 -13.68 -8.10
N ASP A 81 24.43 -13.16 -9.24
CA ASP A 81 25.21 -13.08 -10.48
C ASP A 81 26.14 -11.87 -10.50
N TYR A 82 25.77 -10.79 -9.80
CA TYR A 82 26.55 -9.56 -9.77
C TYR A 82 26.75 -8.99 -8.38
N LEU A 83 27.89 -8.33 -8.24
CA LEU A 83 28.28 -7.54 -7.08
C LEU A 83 28.72 -6.17 -7.57
N ILE A 84 28.13 -5.12 -7.01
CA ILE A 84 28.71 -3.78 -7.03
C ILE A 84 29.50 -3.60 -5.73
N GLN A 85 30.78 -3.30 -5.87
CA GLN A 85 31.66 -2.97 -4.76
C GLN A 85 32.51 -1.75 -5.15
N GLY A 86 32.44 -0.71 -4.32
CA GLY A 86 33.12 0.55 -4.59
C GLY A 86 32.52 1.27 -5.80
N THR A 87 33.30 1.45 -6.86
CA THR A 87 32.85 2.07 -8.12
C THR A 87 32.83 1.08 -9.29
N SER A 88 32.87 -0.22 -8.98
CA SER A 88 33.01 -1.28 -9.98
C SER A 88 31.86 -2.28 -9.93
N LEU A 89 31.53 -2.84 -11.09
CA LEU A 89 30.60 -3.97 -11.24
C LEU A 89 31.41 -5.23 -11.52
N TYR A 90 31.05 -6.30 -10.82
CA TYR A 90 31.65 -7.62 -10.95
C TYR A 90 30.58 -8.63 -11.34
N ASN A 91 30.95 -9.61 -12.16
CA ASN A 91 30.12 -10.78 -12.44
C ASN A 91 30.68 -12.00 -11.70
N TYR A 92 29.79 -12.87 -11.25
CA TYR A 92 30.18 -14.09 -10.57
C TYR A 92 30.84 -15.06 -11.56
N SER A 93 31.95 -15.67 -11.16
CA SER A 93 32.74 -16.59 -11.97
C SER A 93 33.11 -17.89 -11.26
N GLY A 94 32.57 -18.11 -10.05
CA GLY A 94 32.70 -19.36 -9.33
C GLY A 94 31.75 -20.45 -9.83
N PRO A 95 31.84 -21.67 -9.25
CA PRO A 95 30.86 -22.72 -9.49
C PRO A 95 29.45 -22.24 -9.12
N PRO A 96 28.44 -22.41 -10.00
CA PRO A 96 27.08 -21.96 -9.73
C PRO A 96 26.48 -22.57 -8.46
N GLY A 97 25.77 -21.76 -7.68
CA GLY A 97 25.13 -22.17 -6.42
C GLY A 97 26.10 -22.41 -5.26
N SER A 98 27.40 -22.10 -5.43
CA SER A 98 28.40 -22.20 -4.35
C SER A 98 28.60 -20.88 -3.61
N ASP A 99 29.22 -20.93 -2.43
CA ASP A 99 29.57 -19.79 -1.58
C ASP A 99 31.00 -19.29 -1.81
N GLN A 100 31.63 -19.70 -2.92
CA GLN A 100 33.01 -19.32 -3.23
C GLN A 100 33.10 -17.83 -3.57
N TRP A 101 34.09 -17.13 -2.99
CA TRP A 101 34.35 -15.74 -3.35
C TRP A 101 35.13 -15.67 -4.67
N ASN A 102 34.43 -15.66 -5.80
CA ASN A 102 35.03 -15.64 -7.13
C ASN A 102 34.28 -14.66 -8.05
N TRP A 103 34.89 -13.50 -8.28
CA TRP A 103 34.28 -12.35 -8.92
C TRP A 103 35.21 -11.80 -10.01
N ASN A 104 34.74 -11.82 -11.25
CA ASN A 104 35.42 -11.20 -12.37
C ASN A 104 35.02 -9.72 -12.46
N LEU A 105 36.01 -8.85 -12.61
CA LEU A 105 35.77 -7.43 -12.82
C LEU A 105 35.19 -7.22 -14.22
N LEU A 106 33.95 -6.73 -14.29
CA LEU A 106 33.25 -6.48 -15.55
C LEU A 106 33.39 -5.03 -15.98
N TRP A 107 33.14 -4.10 -15.05
CA TRP A 107 33.27 -2.66 -15.30
C TRP A 107 33.99 -1.97 -14.15
N GLN A 108 35.14 -1.37 -14.42
CA GLN A 108 35.95 -0.67 -13.42
C GLN A 108 35.67 0.83 -13.43
N TYR A 109 35.37 1.42 -12.27
CA TYR A 109 35.11 2.86 -12.13
C TYR A 109 33.88 3.39 -12.90
N TYR A 110 32.94 2.51 -13.25
CA TYR A 110 31.73 2.86 -14.01
C TYR A 110 30.52 3.16 -13.12
N ILE A 111 30.54 2.78 -11.86
CA ILE A 111 29.40 2.93 -10.95
C ILE A 111 29.51 4.28 -10.24
N PRO A 112 28.67 5.27 -10.57
CA PRO A 112 28.64 6.51 -9.82
C PRO A 112 28.10 6.24 -8.42
N ARG A 113 28.79 6.77 -7.42
CA ARG A 113 28.33 6.76 -6.04
C ARG A 113 28.44 8.14 -5.42
N ARG A 114 27.54 8.45 -4.50
CA ARG A 114 27.53 9.72 -3.75
C ARG A 114 27.30 9.43 -2.28
N MET A 115 27.91 10.24 -1.42
CA MET A 115 27.62 10.28 0.01
C MET A 115 27.11 11.68 0.34
N SER A 116 26.10 11.76 1.20
CA SER A 116 25.66 13.04 1.75
C SER A 116 26.75 13.67 2.60
N SER A 117 26.76 15.00 2.70
CA SER A 117 27.78 15.73 3.49
C SER A 117 27.74 15.42 5.00
N ASP A 118 26.61 14.89 5.48
CA ASP A 118 26.44 14.44 6.85
C ASP A 118 26.81 12.95 7.02
N ASN A 119 27.22 12.25 5.97
CA ASN A 119 27.56 10.82 5.96
C ASN A 119 26.43 9.87 6.42
N TYR A 120 25.17 10.31 6.35
CA TYR A 120 24.01 9.48 6.71
C TYR A 120 23.35 8.79 5.52
N SER A 121 23.68 9.19 4.29
CA SER A 121 23.09 8.65 3.07
C SER A 121 24.16 8.35 2.03
N VAL A 122 24.04 7.20 1.38
CA VAL A 122 24.81 6.86 0.18
C VAL A 122 23.88 6.47 -0.94
N GLU A 123 24.26 6.83 -2.15
CA GLU A 123 23.54 6.50 -3.37
C GLU A 123 24.52 5.85 -4.36
N TYR A 124 24.07 4.78 -5.01
CA TYR A 124 24.78 4.10 -6.08
C TYR A 124 23.87 4.10 -7.31
N SER A 125 24.44 4.36 -8.48
CA SER A 125 23.71 4.33 -9.75
C SER A 125 24.35 3.32 -10.69
N ALA A 126 23.55 2.50 -11.34
CA ALA A 126 24.04 1.54 -12.31
C ALA A 126 23.05 1.45 -13.47
N GLY A 127 23.55 1.65 -14.69
CA GLY A 127 22.75 1.44 -15.89
C GLY A 127 22.49 -0.05 -16.09
N LYS A 128 21.24 -0.42 -16.38
CA LYS A 128 20.85 -1.81 -16.66
C LYS A 128 21.67 -2.47 -17.78
N TYR A 129 22.17 -1.66 -18.73
CA TYR A 129 23.02 -2.11 -19.83
C TYR A 129 24.39 -2.65 -19.40
N LEU A 130 24.83 -2.39 -18.15
CA LEU A 130 26.11 -2.89 -17.62
C LEU A 130 26.08 -4.38 -17.29
N PHE A 131 24.89 -4.97 -17.15
CA PHE A 131 24.68 -6.37 -16.74
C PHE A 131 24.59 -7.26 -17.99
N THR A 132 25.75 -7.62 -18.57
CA THR A 132 25.82 -8.24 -19.90
C THR A 132 25.79 -9.77 -19.92
N GLU A 133 26.43 -10.42 -18.94
CA GLU A 133 26.52 -11.89 -18.86
C GLU A 133 25.16 -12.57 -18.63
N ILE A 134 24.45 -12.16 -17.58
CA ILE A 134 23.09 -12.56 -17.25
C ILE A 134 22.26 -11.26 -17.16
N PRO A 135 21.51 -10.90 -18.21
CA PRO A 135 20.78 -9.64 -18.23
C PRO A 135 19.79 -9.53 -17.08
N LEU A 136 19.78 -8.38 -16.39
CA LEU A 136 18.72 -8.07 -15.44
C LEU A 136 17.37 -8.15 -16.16
N LEU A 137 16.46 -9.03 -15.74
CA LEU A 137 15.15 -9.13 -16.36
C LEU A 137 14.19 -8.09 -15.78
N ASN A 138 12.88 -8.24 -16.04
CA ASN A 138 11.86 -7.43 -15.39
C ASN A 138 11.61 -7.87 -13.94
N LYS A 139 12.22 -8.95 -13.49
CA LYS A 139 12.11 -9.42 -12.12
C LYS A 139 13.51 -9.86 -11.70
N PHE A 140 14.11 -9.20 -10.71
CA PHE A 140 15.42 -9.57 -10.13
C PHE A 140 15.46 -9.33 -8.62
N GLY A 141 16.36 -10.02 -7.93
CA GLY A 141 16.63 -9.86 -6.51
C GLY A 141 17.73 -8.84 -6.27
N ILE A 142 17.59 -8.02 -5.22
CA ILE A 142 18.63 -7.11 -4.75
C ILE A 142 18.86 -7.27 -3.25
N SER A 143 20.12 -7.39 -2.86
CA SER A 143 20.55 -7.35 -1.47
C SER A 143 21.64 -6.32 -1.28
N VAL A 144 21.79 -5.79 -0.06
CA VAL A 144 22.82 -4.79 0.22
C VAL A 144 23.54 -5.03 1.53
N ASN A 145 24.84 -4.72 1.56
CA ASN A 145 25.63 -4.65 2.79
C ASN A 145 26.21 -3.24 2.96
N PRO A 146 25.64 -2.41 3.83
CA PRO A 146 26.25 -1.14 4.18
C PRO A 146 27.41 -1.35 5.15
N TYR A 147 28.42 -0.50 4.99
CA TYR A 147 29.59 -0.41 5.84
C TYR A 147 29.55 0.91 6.60
N TYR A 148 29.60 0.85 7.93
CA TYR A 148 29.44 2.03 8.79
C TYR A 148 30.49 2.04 9.90
N LYS A 149 30.76 3.23 10.46
CA LYS A 149 31.66 3.36 11.61
C LYS A 149 31.01 2.73 12.83
N GLY A 150 31.63 1.69 13.37
CA GLY A 150 31.24 1.06 14.62
C GLY A 150 32.15 1.45 15.78
N ASN A 151 31.90 0.85 16.94
CA ASN A 151 32.68 1.11 18.16
C ASN A 151 34.14 0.63 18.07
N ASN A 152 34.39 -0.41 17.28
CA ASN A 152 35.69 -1.08 17.17
C ASN A 152 36.23 -1.12 15.72
N GLY A 153 35.86 -0.13 14.90
CA GLY A 153 36.23 -0.05 13.48
C GLY A 153 35.02 -0.15 12.55
N THR A 154 35.26 -0.45 11.28
CA THR A 154 34.20 -0.57 10.28
C THR A 154 33.35 -1.82 10.54
N GLU A 155 32.06 -1.62 10.74
CA GLU A 155 31.06 -2.69 10.87
C GLU A 155 30.28 -2.85 9.56
N LYS A 156 29.65 -4.02 9.39
CA LYS A 156 28.77 -4.30 8.26
C LYS A 156 27.44 -4.88 8.74
N ASP A 157 26.36 -4.50 8.07
CA ASP A 157 25.06 -5.13 8.22
C ASP A 157 24.66 -5.83 6.91
N PHE A 158 23.72 -6.78 6.98
CA PHE A 158 23.16 -7.45 5.80
C PHE A 158 21.71 -7.05 5.64
N PHE A 159 21.30 -6.67 4.42
CA PHE A 159 19.91 -6.37 4.10
C PHE A 159 19.39 -7.15 2.88
N PRO A 160 18.27 -7.86 3.04
CA PRO A 160 17.47 -7.98 4.26
C PRO A 160 18.21 -8.66 5.42
N LYS A 161 17.95 -8.20 6.65
CA LYS A 161 18.59 -8.73 7.86
C LYS A 161 18.19 -10.16 8.05
N LYS A 162 19.17 -11.02 8.37
CA LYS A 162 18.91 -12.40 8.75
C LYS A 162 17.77 -12.47 9.76
N ASP A 163 16.74 -13.22 9.40
CA ASP A 163 15.67 -13.60 10.30
C ASP A 163 15.62 -15.13 10.29
N ASN A 164 16.05 -15.74 11.40
CA ASN A 164 16.18 -17.19 11.53
C ASN A 164 14.82 -17.90 11.47
N ASN A 165 13.72 -17.17 11.58
CA ASN A 165 12.36 -17.73 11.59
C ASN A 165 11.82 -17.98 10.17
N PHE A 166 12.57 -17.60 9.13
CA PHE A 166 12.22 -17.84 7.74
C PHE A 166 13.11 -18.91 7.10
N SER A 167 12.45 -19.87 6.45
CA SER A 167 13.09 -20.97 5.72
C SER A 167 13.56 -20.57 4.31
N SER A 168 12.88 -19.62 3.66
CA SER A 168 13.28 -19.06 2.37
C SER A 168 13.80 -17.65 2.55
N ARG A 169 15.10 -17.47 2.35
CA ARG A 169 15.78 -16.20 2.55
C ARG A 169 16.46 -15.77 1.27
N LYS A 170 16.06 -14.63 0.75
CA LYS A 170 16.51 -14.05 -0.52
C LYS A 170 16.60 -12.54 -0.42
N GLY A 171 17.16 -11.91 -1.45
CA GLY A 171 17.14 -10.45 -1.58
C GLY A 171 15.74 -9.88 -1.75
N TYR A 172 15.67 -8.55 -1.68
CA TYR A 172 14.47 -7.80 -2.00
C TYR A 172 14.04 -8.02 -3.44
N THR A 173 12.74 -8.28 -3.65
CA THR A 173 12.22 -8.55 -4.99
C THR A 173 11.87 -7.25 -5.73
N VAL A 174 12.63 -6.98 -6.78
CA VAL A 174 12.36 -5.92 -7.73
C VAL A 174 11.54 -6.49 -8.89
N LYS A 175 10.44 -5.81 -9.22
CA LYS A 175 9.61 -6.05 -10.40
C LYS A 175 8.78 -4.80 -10.73
N PRO A 176 8.39 -4.58 -12.00
CA PRO A 176 7.35 -3.62 -12.36
C PRO A 176 6.11 -3.85 -11.52
N ARG A 177 5.53 -2.76 -11.02
CA ARG A 177 4.25 -2.76 -10.33
C ARG A 177 3.46 -1.53 -10.78
N THR A 178 2.15 -1.67 -10.83
CA THR A 178 1.23 -0.63 -11.27
C THR A 178 0.81 0.22 -10.08
N VAL A 179 0.84 1.55 -10.23
CA VAL A 179 0.21 2.45 -9.26
C VAL A 179 -1.30 2.28 -9.36
N VAL A 180 -1.96 2.06 -8.22
CA VAL A 180 -3.42 1.89 -8.18
C VAL A 180 -4.07 3.22 -7.80
N ASP A 181 -4.94 3.73 -8.67
CA ASP A 181 -5.73 4.90 -8.37
C ASP A 181 -6.82 4.58 -7.34
N ILE A 182 -6.89 5.40 -6.29
CA ILE A 182 -7.90 5.33 -5.23
C ILE A 182 -8.84 6.51 -5.40
N ASP A 183 -10.02 6.21 -5.93
CA ASP A 183 -11.10 7.17 -6.18
C ASP A 183 -12.39 6.63 -5.56
N SER A 184 -13.09 7.49 -4.81
CA SER A 184 -14.34 7.10 -4.15
C SER A 184 -15.45 6.77 -5.14
N ASN A 185 -15.31 7.10 -6.42
CA ASN A 185 -16.31 6.78 -7.45
C ASN A 185 -16.05 5.44 -8.14
N LEU A 186 -14.95 4.76 -7.79
CA LEU A 186 -14.50 3.52 -8.40
C LEU A 186 -14.30 2.43 -7.35
N THR A 187 -14.19 1.19 -7.82
CA THR A 187 -13.66 0.09 -7.02
C THR A 187 -12.20 -0.10 -7.38
N SER A 188 -11.33 0.09 -6.40
CA SER A 188 -9.89 -0.04 -6.52
C SER A 188 -9.43 -1.37 -5.91
N GLU A 189 -8.65 -2.14 -6.66
CA GLU A 189 -8.17 -3.46 -6.23
C GLU A 189 -6.65 -3.47 -6.07
N LEU A 190 -6.21 -3.83 -4.86
CA LEU A 190 -4.82 -4.01 -4.50
C LEU A 190 -4.50 -5.50 -4.46
N VAL A 191 -4.17 -6.07 -5.62
CA VAL A 191 -3.97 -7.51 -5.81
C VAL A 191 -2.57 -7.97 -5.38
N SER A 192 -2.44 -9.22 -4.93
CA SER A 192 -1.19 -9.82 -4.44
C SER A 192 -0.07 -9.81 -5.48
N GLY A 193 -0.40 -10.07 -6.75
CA GLY A 193 0.54 -10.00 -7.87
C GLY A 193 1.16 -8.62 -8.06
N ASN A 194 0.50 -7.56 -7.61
CA ASN A 194 0.97 -6.18 -7.67
C ASN A 194 1.57 -5.66 -6.35
N ALA A 195 1.71 -6.51 -5.33
CA ALA A 195 2.23 -6.10 -4.03
C ALA A 195 3.77 -6.05 -4.00
N TYR A 196 4.30 -5.06 -3.29
CA TYR A 196 5.61 -5.12 -2.66
C TYR A 196 5.46 -5.88 -1.35
N PHE A 197 6.46 -6.67 -0.96
CA PHE A 197 6.33 -7.50 0.24
C PHE A 197 7.68 -7.76 0.90
N HIS A 198 7.59 -8.21 2.15
CA HIS A 198 8.75 -8.59 2.94
C HIS A 198 9.51 -9.72 2.24
N PRO A 199 10.84 -9.63 2.05
CA PRO A 199 11.61 -10.52 1.18
C PRO A 199 11.58 -12.00 1.59
N TYR A 200 11.26 -12.26 2.86
CA TYR A 200 11.17 -13.61 3.40
C TYR A 200 9.75 -14.21 3.39
N MET A 201 8.75 -13.49 2.86
CA MET A 201 7.45 -14.10 2.59
C MET A 201 7.59 -15.17 1.50
N ASN A 202 6.87 -16.28 1.68
CA ASN A 202 6.77 -17.28 0.64
C ASN A 202 6.09 -16.66 -0.60
N SER A 203 6.78 -16.70 -1.74
CA SER A 203 6.33 -16.06 -2.97
C SER A 203 6.03 -17.04 -4.09
N SER A 204 5.99 -18.36 -3.84
CA SER A 204 5.70 -19.35 -4.87
C SER A 204 4.30 -19.19 -5.46
N ASN A 205 3.37 -18.64 -4.67
CA ASN A 205 1.98 -18.41 -5.05
C ASN A 205 1.63 -16.92 -5.11
N ILE A 206 2.60 -16.02 -5.30
CA ILE A 206 2.37 -14.57 -5.16
C ILE A 206 1.29 -14.02 -6.09
N ASP A 207 1.12 -14.63 -7.27
CA ASP A 207 0.09 -14.25 -8.22
C ASP A 207 -1.33 -14.66 -7.75
N ASN A 208 -1.41 -15.60 -6.81
CA ASN A 208 -2.65 -16.08 -6.20
C ASN A 208 -2.90 -15.47 -4.81
N TYR A 209 -1.86 -15.34 -3.97
CA TYR A 209 -1.97 -14.75 -2.63
C TYR A 209 -0.61 -14.37 -2.02
N LEU A 210 -0.65 -13.41 -1.11
CA LEU A 210 0.40 -13.11 -0.13
C LEU A 210 0.26 -14.05 1.07
N ASP A 211 1.34 -14.70 1.47
CA ASP A 211 1.36 -15.59 2.63
C ASP A 211 1.98 -14.89 3.85
N PHE A 212 1.14 -14.58 4.85
CA PHE A 212 1.55 -13.93 6.10
C PHE A 212 1.94 -14.92 7.20
N GLN A 213 2.29 -16.15 6.83
CA GLN A 213 2.86 -17.13 7.73
C GLN A 213 4.39 -17.18 7.64
N SER A 214 5.07 -16.90 8.75
CA SER A 214 6.52 -17.03 8.89
C SER A 214 6.91 -18.49 9.20
N GLY A 215 6.82 -19.37 8.21
CA GLY A 215 7.13 -20.79 8.39
C GLY A 215 6.33 -21.41 9.55
N ASN A 216 7.02 -22.01 10.51
CA ASN A 216 6.40 -22.59 11.71
C ASN A 216 6.35 -21.63 12.91
N ASP A 217 6.95 -20.44 12.84
CA ASP A 217 7.01 -19.47 13.92
C ASP A 217 6.05 -18.30 13.70
N TYR A 218 4.83 -18.43 14.24
CA TYR A 218 3.82 -17.39 14.13
C TYR A 218 4.15 -16.11 14.93
N THR A 219 5.12 -16.14 15.85
CA THR A 219 5.50 -14.95 16.64
C THR A 219 6.22 -13.90 15.79
N SER A 220 6.74 -14.31 14.64
CA SER A 220 7.38 -13.44 13.65
C SER A 220 6.42 -12.89 12.60
N ASN A 221 5.13 -13.26 12.61
CA ASN A 221 4.17 -12.80 11.60
C ASN A 221 4.01 -11.26 11.55
N SER A 222 4.26 -10.52 12.64
CA SER A 222 4.24 -9.04 12.64
C SER A 222 5.44 -8.36 11.98
N THR A 223 6.50 -9.12 11.68
CA THR A 223 7.62 -8.61 10.88
C THR A 223 7.26 -8.59 9.40
N LEU A 224 6.36 -9.48 8.99
CA LEU A 224 5.84 -9.55 7.63
C LEU A 224 4.99 -8.35 7.27
N TRP A 225 5.10 -7.96 6.01
CA TRP A 225 4.32 -6.87 5.46
C TRP A 225 4.16 -7.02 3.95
N ALA A 226 3.08 -6.45 3.46
CA ALA A 226 2.90 -6.16 2.04
C ALA A 226 2.52 -4.69 1.88
N SER A 227 2.77 -4.12 0.71
CA SER A 227 2.35 -2.76 0.40
C SER A 227 2.09 -2.59 -1.08
N TRP A 228 1.28 -1.58 -1.40
CA TRP A 228 0.94 -1.21 -2.76
C TRP A 228 1.18 0.28 -2.96
N ALA A 229 1.72 0.65 -4.12
CA ALA A 229 1.78 2.04 -4.54
C ALA A 229 0.36 2.47 -4.96
N ILE A 230 -0.11 3.55 -4.36
CA ILE A 230 -1.41 4.12 -4.62
C ILE A 230 -1.31 5.58 -4.98
N ASN A 231 -2.22 6.03 -5.83
CA ASN A 231 -2.50 7.45 -6.07
C ASN A 231 -3.87 7.76 -5.45
N LEU A 232 -3.88 8.45 -4.31
CA LEU A 232 -5.12 8.90 -3.68
C LEU A 232 -5.65 10.10 -4.47
N ILE A 233 -6.59 9.84 -5.38
CA ILE A 233 -7.23 10.88 -6.20
C ILE A 233 -8.23 11.67 -5.36
N LYS A 234 -9.09 10.96 -4.62
CA LYS A 234 -10.19 11.57 -3.86
C LYS A 234 -10.16 11.16 -2.39
N PRO A 235 -9.64 12.00 -1.48
CA PRO A 235 -9.75 11.75 -0.03
C PRO A 235 -11.20 11.55 0.39
N SER A 236 -11.51 10.41 1.02
CA SER A 236 -12.86 10.03 1.45
C SER A 236 -12.80 8.91 2.49
N ILE A 237 -13.96 8.45 2.95
CA ILE A 237 -14.08 7.19 3.69
C ILE A 237 -14.39 6.08 2.67
N TYR A 238 -13.59 5.02 2.71
CA TYR A 238 -13.70 3.88 1.79
C TYR A 238 -14.21 2.65 2.52
N LYS A 239 -15.04 1.84 1.86
CA LYS A 239 -15.36 0.49 2.33
C LYS A 239 -14.11 -0.38 2.13
N LEU A 240 -13.67 -1.05 3.20
CA LEU A 240 -12.51 -1.93 3.20
C LEU A 240 -12.98 -3.38 3.12
N ARG A 241 -12.72 -4.02 1.99
CA ARG A 241 -12.94 -5.46 1.80
C ARG A 241 -11.62 -6.16 1.58
N MET A 242 -11.56 -7.43 1.95
CA MET A 242 -10.37 -8.25 1.76
C MET A 242 -10.78 -9.63 1.27
N ASN A 243 -10.14 -10.10 0.20
CA ASN A 243 -10.23 -11.48 -0.24
C ASN A 243 -9.10 -12.27 0.43
N TYR A 244 -9.47 -13.11 1.41
CA TYR A 244 -8.50 -13.80 2.25
C TYR A 244 -8.94 -15.21 2.65
N GLN A 245 -7.98 -16.00 3.12
CA GLN A 245 -8.17 -17.29 3.76
C GLN A 245 -7.34 -17.34 5.05
N CYS A 246 -7.88 -17.88 6.14
CA CYS A 246 -7.15 -18.11 7.39
C CYS A 246 -7.81 -19.22 8.23
N SER A 247 -7.03 -19.85 9.12
CA SER A 247 -7.46 -20.91 10.03
C SER A 247 -7.91 -20.41 11.40
N SER A 248 -7.64 -19.16 11.75
CA SER A 248 -8.04 -18.54 13.01
C SER A 248 -8.23 -17.02 12.86
N ASN A 249 -8.88 -16.41 13.84
CA ASN A 249 -9.07 -14.97 13.91
C ASN A 249 -7.72 -14.25 14.11
N GLY A 250 -7.65 -13.00 13.68
CA GLY A 250 -6.47 -12.16 13.92
C GLY A 250 -6.74 -10.71 13.56
N ARG A 251 -5.66 -9.92 13.43
CA ARG A 251 -5.75 -8.49 13.12
C ARG A 251 -4.76 -8.10 12.03
N ILE A 252 -5.17 -7.15 11.20
CA ILE A 252 -4.26 -6.45 10.30
C ILE A 252 -4.09 -5.00 10.75
N THR A 253 -2.93 -4.42 10.51
CA THR A 253 -2.69 -2.99 10.66
C THR A 253 -2.34 -2.42 9.30
N LEU A 254 -3.10 -1.39 8.90
CA LEU A 254 -2.80 -0.60 7.72
C LEU A 254 -2.04 0.67 8.12
N SER A 255 -1.18 1.14 7.22
CA SER A 255 -0.51 2.44 7.34
C SER A 255 -0.30 3.05 5.97
N LEU A 256 -0.35 4.38 5.90
CA LEU A 256 0.02 5.14 4.70
C LEU A 256 1.40 5.76 4.89
N ILE A 257 2.22 5.65 3.85
CA ILE A 257 3.55 6.24 3.78
C ILE A 257 3.57 7.17 2.57
N ASP A 258 3.87 8.45 2.77
CA ASP A 258 4.06 9.40 1.68
C ASP A 258 5.27 8.99 0.83
N ILE A 259 5.08 8.81 -0.49
CA ILE A 259 6.16 8.35 -1.38
C ILE A 259 7.27 9.40 -1.54
N LYS A 260 6.91 10.68 -1.49
CA LYS A 260 7.83 11.81 -1.68
C LYS A 260 8.75 11.99 -0.47
N THR A 261 8.19 11.95 0.74
CA THR A 261 8.95 12.17 1.99
C THR A 261 9.39 10.87 2.66
N ASN A 262 8.84 9.74 2.23
CA ASN A 262 9.03 8.42 2.83
C ASN A 262 8.66 8.39 4.33
N THR A 263 7.77 9.26 4.80
CA THR A 263 7.31 9.28 6.20
C THR A 263 5.94 8.63 6.34
N ILE A 264 5.68 7.99 7.49
CA ILE A 264 4.34 7.48 7.80
C ILE A 264 3.39 8.67 7.95
N SER A 265 2.40 8.76 7.06
CA SER A 265 1.37 9.79 7.07
C SER A 265 0.24 9.45 8.05
N LYS A 266 -0.13 8.17 8.13
CA LYS A 266 -1.18 7.69 9.05
C LYS A 266 -0.98 6.21 9.38
N ILE A 267 -1.29 5.85 10.62
CA ILE A 267 -1.46 4.45 11.05
C ILE A 267 -2.93 4.31 11.41
N PHE A 268 -3.58 3.29 10.85
CA PHE A 268 -5.00 3.05 11.09
C PHE A 268 -5.19 2.17 12.32
N ILE A 269 -6.39 2.27 12.92
CA ILE A 269 -6.80 1.35 13.98
C ILE A 269 -6.71 -0.08 13.42
N PRO A 270 -6.11 -1.04 14.13
CA PRO A 270 -6.01 -2.40 13.63
C PRO A 270 -7.39 -3.02 13.43
N THR A 271 -7.58 -3.63 12.26
CA THR A 271 -8.84 -4.22 11.80
C THR A 271 -8.83 -5.72 12.05
N ASP A 272 -9.89 -6.23 12.64
CA ASP A 272 -10.04 -7.66 12.92
C ASP A 272 -10.48 -8.41 11.66
N TYR A 273 -9.98 -9.63 11.49
CA TYR A 273 -10.49 -10.59 10.54
C TYR A 273 -10.88 -11.88 11.26
N ASN A 274 -11.96 -12.50 10.82
CA ASN A 274 -12.44 -13.76 11.37
C ASN A 274 -11.90 -14.94 10.56
N THR A 275 -11.90 -16.12 11.19
CA THR A 275 -11.62 -17.40 10.53
C THR A 275 -12.37 -17.49 9.19
N ASN A 276 -11.63 -17.75 8.11
CA ASN A 276 -12.19 -17.92 6.78
C ASN A 276 -11.48 -19.07 6.06
N ILE A 277 -12.09 -20.25 6.06
CA ILE A 277 -11.44 -21.47 5.57
C ILE A 277 -11.36 -21.54 4.04
N LEU A 278 -12.12 -20.71 3.32
CA LEU A 278 -12.10 -20.60 1.86
C LEU A 278 -11.64 -19.21 1.44
N MET A 279 -10.91 -19.11 0.33
CA MET A 279 -10.49 -17.82 -0.23
C MET A 279 -11.71 -17.06 -0.75
N SER A 280 -12.20 -16.08 0.01
CA SER A 280 -13.41 -15.31 -0.32
C SER A 280 -13.30 -13.86 0.15
N GLU A 281 -14.05 -12.97 -0.50
CA GLU A 281 -14.10 -11.54 -0.16
C GLU A 281 -15.02 -11.30 1.04
N ASN A 282 -14.50 -10.59 2.04
CA ASN A 282 -15.22 -10.26 3.27
C ASN A 282 -15.10 -8.77 3.56
N ASP A 283 -16.14 -8.22 4.19
CA ASP A 283 -16.18 -6.84 4.68
C ASP A 283 -15.41 -6.73 6.00
N LEU A 284 -14.47 -5.78 6.05
CA LEU A 284 -13.66 -5.48 7.23
C LEU A 284 -13.97 -4.09 7.82
N GLY A 285 -15.00 -3.41 7.29
CA GLY A 285 -15.43 -2.09 7.75
C GLY A 285 -14.97 -0.97 6.82
N THR A 286 -14.39 0.08 7.41
CA THR A 286 -14.06 1.30 6.66
C THR A 286 -12.62 1.76 6.89
N LEU A 287 -12.10 2.45 5.88
CA LEU A 287 -10.80 3.11 5.89
C LEU A 287 -11.01 4.61 5.67
N ASP A 288 -10.82 5.41 6.72
CA ASP A 288 -11.00 6.85 6.67
C ASP A 288 -9.74 7.57 6.20
N LEU A 289 -9.78 8.06 4.95
CA LEU A 289 -8.73 8.82 4.30
C LEU A 289 -9.06 10.32 4.17
N THR A 290 -10.15 10.80 4.79
CA THR A 290 -10.65 12.19 4.61
C THR A 290 -9.63 13.27 4.98
N THR A 291 -8.79 12.99 5.97
CA THR A 291 -7.74 13.92 6.44
C THR A 291 -6.42 13.79 5.68
N ILE A 292 -6.33 12.89 4.70
CA ILE A 292 -5.10 12.62 3.95
C ILE A 292 -5.16 13.43 2.65
N PRO A 293 -4.17 14.28 2.33
CA PRO A 293 -4.15 15.00 1.07
C PRO A 293 -4.13 14.06 -0.13
N ALA A 294 -4.70 14.47 -1.25
CA ALA A 294 -4.56 13.76 -2.51
C ALA A 294 -3.07 13.63 -2.90
N GLY A 295 -2.68 12.51 -3.51
CA GLY A 295 -1.30 12.28 -3.94
C GLY A 295 -0.83 10.83 -3.83
N MET A 296 0.49 10.65 -3.96
CA MET A 296 1.15 9.35 -4.08
C MET A 296 1.55 8.78 -2.71
N TYR A 297 1.07 7.59 -2.39
CA TYR A 297 1.36 6.90 -1.12
C TYR A 297 1.66 5.42 -1.32
N MET A 298 2.30 4.82 -0.32
CA MET A 298 2.30 3.36 -0.14
C MET A 298 1.26 2.99 0.91
N LEU A 299 0.27 2.19 0.55
CA LEU A 299 -0.59 1.53 1.54
C LEU A 299 0.12 0.25 2.00
N LYS A 300 0.53 0.21 3.27
CA LYS A 300 1.25 -0.92 3.87
C LYS A 300 0.37 -1.67 4.85
N LEU A 301 0.29 -2.98 4.67
CA LEU A 301 -0.37 -3.94 5.55
C LEU A 301 0.66 -4.73 6.36
N LYS A 302 0.36 -4.93 7.65
CA LYS A 302 1.01 -5.88 8.55
C LYS A 302 -0.01 -6.80 9.20
N ALA A 303 0.34 -8.06 9.41
CA ALA A 303 -0.48 -9.00 10.18
C ALA A 303 -0.07 -9.01 11.67
N SER A 304 -0.97 -9.45 12.55
CA SER A 304 -0.67 -9.72 13.95
C SER A 304 0.17 -10.99 14.15
N ASN A 305 0.76 -11.15 15.34
CA ASN A 305 1.47 -12.36 15.78
C ASN A 305 0.49 -13.50 16.12
N THR A 306 -0.33 -13.89 15.14
CA THR A 306 -1.35 -14.92 15.27
C THR A 306 -1.03 -16.08 14.36
N ASN A 307 -1.19 -17.30 14.86
CA ASN A 307 -1.03 -18.53 14.08
C ASN A 307 -2.28 -18.79 13.21
N SER A 308 -2.59 -17.84 12.34
CA SER A 308 -3.81 -17.85 11.52
C SER A 308 -3.59 -18.33 10.10
N PHE A 309 -2.34 -18.58 9.69
CA PHE A 309 -2.00 -18.94 8.30
C PHE A 309 -2.69 -18.00 7.30
N LEU A 310 -2.64 -16.69 7.58
CA LEU A 310 -3.38 -15.68 6.82
C LEU A 310 -2.80 -15.59 5.41
N LYS A 311 -3.67 -15.80 4.42
CA LYS A 311 -3.38 -15.63 3.01
C LYS A 311 -4.29 -14.55 2.43
N ILE A 312 -3.73 -13.59 1.71
CA ILE A 312 -4.49 -12.46 1.14
C ILE A 312 -4.30 -12.43 -0.37
N ASN A 313 -5.39 -12.56 -1.12
CA ASN A 313 -5.38 -12.39 -2.58
C ASN A 313 -5.46 -10.91 -2.97
N LYS A 314 -6.40 -10.15 -2.39
CA LYS A 314 -6.56 -8.72 -2.68
C LYS A 314 -7.19 -7.94 -1.54
N ILE A 315 -6.92 -6.64 -1.51
CA ILE A 315 -7.69 -5.65 -0.76
C ILE A 315 -8.52 -4.85 -1.76
N THR A 316 -9.81 -4.68 -1.48
CA THR A 316 -10.73 -3.92 -2.30
C THR A 316 -11.15 -2.68 -1.53
N LEU A 317 -10.88 -1.50 -2.10
CA LEU A 317 -11.37 -0.22 -1.62
C LEU A 317 -12.44 0.27 -2.58
N SER A 318 -13.63 0.54 -2.07
CA SER A 318 -14.71 1.11 -2.88
C SER A 318 -15.34 2.27 -2.14
N GLU A 319 -16.22 3.00 -2.83
CA GLU A 319 -17.19 3.83 -2.15
C GLU A 319 -17.81 3.03 -1.00
N ILE A 320 -18.07 3.71 0.11
CA ILE A 320 -19.11 3.23 1.00
C ILE A 320 -20.35 3.29 0.12
N GLU A 321 -20.78 2.12 -0.39
CA GLU A 321 -22.16 1.95 -0.80
C GLU A 321 -22.94 2.55 0.35
N SER A 322 -23.53 3.70 0.11
CA SER A 322 -24.49 4.24 1.03
C SER A 322 -25.55 3.17 1.04
N ASN A 323 -25.43 2.26 2.01
CA ASN A 323 -26.55 1.67 2.68
C ASN A 323 -27.29 2.84 3.34
N ILE A 324 -27.82 3.76 2.52
CA ILE A 324 -29.24 3.93 2.48
C ILE A 324 -29.76 2.53 2.10
N THR A 325 -29.71 1.60 3.08
CA THR A 325 -30.90 0.82 3.40
C THR A 325 -31.99 1.81 3.18
N SER A 326 -32.86 1.55 2.20
CA SER A 326 -34.20 2.12 2.19
C SER A 326 -34.51 2.46 3.62
N ILE A 327 -34.46 3.75 3.96
CA ILE A 327 -35.00 4.18 5.21
C ILE A 327 -36.48 3.98 4.93
N THR A 328 -36.96 2.73 5.07
CA THR A 328 -38.15 2.49 5.87
C THR A 328 -37.78 3.04 7.24
N GLU A 329 -37.74 4.37 7.33
CA GLU A 329 -37.97 5.08 8.57
C GLU A 329 -39.25 4.44 9.03
N ASP A 330 -39.15 3.71 10.14
CA ASP A 330 -40.27 3.39 11.00
C ASP A 330 -41.59 3.31 10.25
N GLN A 331 -42.09 2.09 9.99
CA GLN A 331 -43.53 1.90 10.11
C GLN A 331 -43.94 2.16 11.58
N ARG A 332 -43.68 3.35 12.11
CA ARG A 332 -44.54 3.96 13.11
C ARG A 332 -45.76 4.38 12.32
N LYS A 333 -46.71 3.45 12.25
CA LYS A 333 -48.12 3.76 12.23
C LYS A 333 -48.39 4.68 13.42
N SER A 334 -48.21 5.97 13.21
CA SER A 334 -48.73 7.01 14.08
C SER A 334 -50.01 7.50 13.41
N ASP A 335 -51.15 6.88 13.72
CA ASP A 335 -52.55 7.34 13.57
C ASP A 335 -52.95 8.27 12.38
N SER A 336 -52.19 8.35 11.29
CA SER A 336 -52.48 9.07 10.06
C SER A 336 -51.95 8.30 8.85
N ASP A 337 -52.68 7.24 8.49
CA ASP A 337 -52.33 6.18 7.52
C ASP A 337 -52.18 6.60 6.04
N MET A 338 -51.93 7.87 5.67
CA MET A 338 -52.20 8.32 4.28
C MET A 338 -51.01 8.78 3.43
N ILE A 339 -49.74 8.70 3.89
CA ILE A 339 -48.60 9.29 3.15
C ILE A 339 -47.33 8.43 3.27
N ASP A 340 -46.85 7.94 2.13
CA ASP A 340 -45.61 7.20 1.93
C ASP A 340 -44.53 8.12 1.33
N ILE A 341 -43.32 8.07 1.90
CA ILE A 341 -42.16 8.85 1.45
C ILE A 341 -41.01 7.88 1.19
N THR A 342 -40.63 7.76 -0.07
CA THR A 342 -39.53 6.91 -0.52
C THR A 342 -38.38 7.77 -1.02
N ILE A 343 -37.16 7.50 -0.52
CA ILE A 343 -35.93 8.14 -1.00
C ILE A 343 -35.06 7.07 -1.64
N HIS A 344 -34.63 7.31 -2.87
CA HIS A 344 -33.72 6.42 -3.57
C HIS A 344 -32.70 7.23 -4.37
N LYS A 345 -31.42 7.15 -3.97
CA LYS A 345 -30.33 7.98 -4.49
C LYS A 345 -30.70 9.46 -4.31
N GLN A 346 -30.69 10.23 -5.39
CA GLN A 346 -31.09 11.64 -5.42
C GLN A 346 -32.59 11.84 -5.69
N SER A 347 -33.39 10.76 -5.78
CA SER A 347 -34.82 10.86 -6.06
C SER A 347 -35.63 10.77 -4.77
N LEU A 348 -36.43 11.81 -4.50
CA LEU A 348 -37.51 11.80 -3.52
C LEU A 348 -38.81 11.45 -4.24
N LYS A 349 -39.52 10.43 -3.76
CA LYS A 349 -40.88 10.09 -4.16
C LYS A 349 -41.79 10.18 -2.96
N ILE A 350 -42.94 10.82 -3.13
CA ILE A 350 -44.00 10.88 -2.13
C ILE A 350 -45.26 10.36 -2.79
N VAL A 351 -45.98 9.48 -2.11
CA VAL A 351 -47.27 8.94 -2.54
C VAL A 351 -48.23 9.05 -1.37
N SER A 352 -49.41 9.60 -1.59
CA SER A 352 -50.45 9.71 -0.58
C SER A 352 -51.80 9.31 -1.14
N GLU A 353 -52.67 8.81 -0.26
CA GLU A 353 -54.05 8.48 -0.63
C GLU A 353 -54.90 9.74 -0.87
N GLU A 354 -54.57 10.84 -0.19
CA GLU A 354 -55.23 12.13 -0.37
C GLU A 354 -54.33 13.15 -1.07
N GLN A 355 -54.91 14.27 -1.48
CA GLN A 355 -54.19 15.36 -2.11
C GLN A 355 -53.74 16.39 -1.06
N TYR A 356 -52.46 16.78 -1.14
CA TYR A 356 -51.85 17.75 -0.24
C TYR A 356 -51.18 18.88 -1.03
N ASP A 357 -51.12 20.07 -0.44
CA ASP A 357 -50.13 21.07 -0.82
C ASP A 357 -48.79 20.68 -0.20
N ILE A 358 -47.81 20.35 -1.05
CA ILE A 358 -46.49 19.84 -0.64
C ILE A 358 -45.44 20.89 -0.97
N LYS A 359 -44.66 21.31 0.02
CA LYS A 359 -43.53 22.23 -0.15
C LYS A 359 -42.26 21.65 0.38
N ILE A 360 -41.15 21.91 -0.30
CA ILE A 360 -39.84 21.38 0.05
C ILE A 360 -38.89 22.55 0.24
N PHE A 361 -38.22 22.55 1.39
CA PHE A 361 -37.29 23.60 1.80
C PHE A 361 -35.90 23.02 2.01
N SER A 362 -34.87 23.79 1.66
CA SER A 362 -33.51 23.52 2.09
C SER A 362 -33.37 23.70 3.61
N LEU A 363 -32.29 23.19 4.20
CA LEU A 363 -31.97 23.44 5.61
C LEU A 363 -31.79 24.93 5.93
N SER A 364 -31.40 25.76 4.96
CA SER A 364 -31.32 27.21 5.10
C SER A 364 -32.69 27.92 5.10
N GLY A 365 -33.78 27.17 4.97
CA GLY A 365 -35.15 27.71 4.96
C GLY A 365 -35.63 28.20 3.59
N SER A 366 -34.81 28.07 2.54
CA SER A 366 -35.21 28.46 1.18
C SER A 366 -36.18 27.43 0.61
N MET A 367 -37.33 27.89 0.10
CA MET A 367 -38.28 27.01 -0.61
C MET A 367 -37.72 26.64 -1.98
N LEU A 368 -37.57 25.34 -2.23
CA LEU A 368 -37.00 24.80 -3.48
C LEU A 368 -38.10 24.37 -4.45
N HIS A 369 -39.13 23.69 -3.94
CA HIS A 369 -40.24 23.20 -4.74
C HIS A 369 -41.58 23.41 -4.01
N SER A 370 -42.65 23.59 -4.78
CA SER A 370 -44.03 23.66 -4.30
C SER A 370 -44.95 22.95 -5.28
N TYR A 371 -45.77 22.06 -4.75
CA TYR A 371 -46.79 21.31 -5.46
C TYR A 371 -48.12 21.58 -4.79
N LYS A 372 -49.15 21.85 -5.58
CA LYS A 372 -50.50 22.08 -5.05
C LYS A 372 -51.35 20.86 -5.28
N ASN A 373 -52.18 20.53 -4.30
CA ASN A 373 -53.22 19.49 -4.39
C ASN A 373 -52.73 18.19 -5.05
N SER A 374 -51.56 17.70 -4.62
CA SER A 374 -50.87 16.56 -5.23
C SER A 374 -50.93 15.35 -4.30
N SER A 375 -51.25 14.19 -4.87
CA SER A 375 -51.20 12.89 -4.19
C SER A 375 -49.93 12.09 -4.50
N GLN A 376 -49.16 12.52 -5.51
CA GLN A 376 -47.90 11.89 -5.84
C GLN A 376 -46.92 12.94 -6.39
N ILE A 377 -45.70 12.93 -5.87
CA ILE A 377 -44.59 13.70 -6.44
C ILE A 377 -43.36 12.82 -6.56
N GLN A 378 -42.56 13.09 -7.59
CA GLN A 378 -41.23 12.49 -7.73
C GLN A 378 -40.27 13.54 -8.28
N ILE A 379 -39.19 13.79 -7.54
CA ILE A 379 -38.23 14.86 -7.85
C ILE A 379 -36.81 14.40 -7.59
N ASN A 380 -35.86 14.99 -8.31
CA ASN A 380 -34.45 14.84 -8.00
C ASN A 380 -33.95 16.02 -7.17
N LEU A 381 -33.26 15.73 -6.07
CA LEU A 381 -32.65 16.68 -5.17
C LEU A 381 -31.17 16.34 -4.98
N ALA A 382 -30.32 17.35 -4.85
CA ALA A 382 -28.92 17.15 -4.51
C ALA A 382 -28.79 16.55 -3.09
N SER A 383 -27.65 15.92 -2.77
CA SER A 383 -27.42 15.40 -1.42
C SER A 383 -27.48 16.53 -0.38
N GLY A 384 -28.22 16.30 0.70
CA GLY A 384 -28.47 17.33 1.70
C GLY A 384 -29.64 17.02 2.63
N VAL A 385 -29.91 17.96 3.54
CA VAL A 385 -31.03 17.89 4.49
C VAL A 385 -32.14 18.82 4.05
N TYR A 386 -33.36 18.29 4.01
CA TYR A 386 -34.55 19.02 3.56
C TYR A 386 -35.69 18.93 4.59
N LEU A 387 -36.57 19.92 4.56
CA LEU A 387 -37.85 19.90 5.25
C LEU A 387 -38.96 19.80 4.22
N ILE A 388 -39.86 18.85 4.40
CA ILE A 388 -41.09 18.72 3.61
C ILE A 388 -42.25 19.16 4.47
N GLU A 389 -42.95 20.20 4.03
CA GLU A 389 -44.21 20.64 4.59
C GLU A 389 -45.35 20.06 3.75
N PHE A 390 -46.36 19.55 4.44
CA PHE A 390 -47.60 19.09 3.86
C PHE A 390 -48.75 19.87 4.49
N ARG A 391 -49.66 20.33 3.66
CA ARG A 391 -50.83 21.08 4.09
C ARG A 391 -52.09 20.56 3.41
N LYS A 392 -53.13 20.34 4.21
CA LYS A 392 -54.48 20.06 3.75
C LYS A 392 -55.44 20.74 4.72
N ASP A 393 -56.32 21.59 4.21
CA ASP A 393 -57.22 22.42 5.00
C ASP A 393 -56.47 23.22 6.09
N GLU A 394 -56.87 23.07 7.35
CA GLU A 394 -56.22 23.69 8.53
C GLU A 394 -55.07 22.84 9.09
N CYS A 395 -54.88 21.62 8.60
CA CYS A 395 -53.84 20.71 9.07
C CYS A 395 -52.50 20.98 8.36
N ARG A 396 -51.44 21.12 9.17
CA ARG A 396 -50.06 21.28 8.72
C ARG A 396 -49.18 20.28 9.45
N PHE A 397 -48.38 19.54 8.71
CA PHE A 397 -47.32 18.73 9.29
C PHE A 397 -46.02 18.88 8.50
N VAL A 398 -44.89 18.68 9.18
CA VAL A 398 -43.55 18.88 8.62
C VAL A 398 -42.70 17.66 8.92
N LYS A 399 -41.99 17.17 7.91
CA LYS A 399 -41.05 16.05 8.04
C LYS A 399 -39.67 16.44 7.57
N LYS A 400 -38.65 16.11 8.37
CA LYS A 400 -37.25 16.26 7.99
C LYS A 400 -36.81 15.01 7.24
N ILE A 401 -36.10 15.21 6.13
CA ILE A 401 -35.50 14.11 5.36
C ILE A 401 -34.03 14.41 5.06
N VAL A 402 -33.28 13.34 4.79
CA VAL A 402 -31.88 13.41 4.34
C VAL A 402 -31.80 12.65 3.02
N ILE A 403 -31.26 13.29 1.99
CA ILE A 403 -31.00 12.72 0.66
C ILE A 403 -29.51 12.58 0.46
#